data_AF-A0A1J9UYZ1-F1
#
_entry.id   AF-A0A1J9UYZ1-F1
#
_cell.length_a   1.000
_cell.length_b   1.000
_cell.length_c   1.000
_cell.angle_alpha   90.00
_cell.angle_beta   90.00
_cell.angle_gamma   90.00
#
_symmetry.space_group_name_H-M   'P 1'
#
loop_
_entity.id
_entity.type
_entity.pdbx_description
1 polymer ?
#
loop_
_entity_poly.entity_id
_entity_poly.type
_entity_poly.pdbx_seq_one_letter_code
_entity_poly.pdbx_strand_id
1 'polypeptide(L)' 'MVTISLIVFKITLGVLVLTLALFTINSLKKTSAYTSDKYDHYLLGLLTFELVVMQISLFL' A
#
# COMPACT_ATOMS: atom_id res chain seq x y z
N MET A 1 10.17 -15.62 20.89
CA MET A 1 10.72 -14.89 19.73
C MET A 1 9.72 -14.79 18.58
N VAL A 2 9.16 -15.92 18.12
CA VAL A 2 8.18 -15.99 17.02
C VAL A 2 6.88 -15.21 17.30
N THR A 3 6.37 -15.25 18.53
CA THR A 3 5.09 -14.60 18.91
C THR A 3 5.15 -13.07 18.78
N ILE A 4 6.28 -12.46 19.14
CA ILE A 4 6.49 -11.00 19.03
C ILE A 4 6.61 -10.60 17.56
N SER A 5 7.32 -11.41 16.75
CA SER A 5 7.43 -11.21 15.30
C SER A 5 6.06 -11.24 14.61
N LEU A 6 5.19 -12.19 14.96
CA LEU A 6 3.83 -12.28 14.42
C LEU A 6 2.95 -11.08 14.81
N ILE A 7 3.13 -10.53 16.02
CA ILE A 7 2.39 -9.34 16.47
C ILE A 7 2.84 -8.11 15.67
N VAL A 8 4.15 -7.90 15.53
CA VAL A 8 4.70 -6.80 14.72
C VAL A 8 4.22 -6.93 13.27
N PHE A 9 4.27 -8.14 12.70
CA PHE A 9 3.79 -8.42 11.35
C PHE A 9 2.31 -8.06 11.15
N LYS A 10 1.42 -8.45 12.07
CA LYS A 10 -0.01 -8.10 11.99
C LYS A 10 -0.24 -6.60 12.07
N ILE A 11 0.50 -5.89 12.92
CA ILE A 11 0.40 -4.43 13.03
C ILE A 11 0.88 -3.76 11.74
N THR A 12 2.02 -4.20 11.19
CA THR A 12 2.55 -3.69 9.93
C THR A 12 1.57 -3.90 8.79
N LEU A 13 0.97 -5.10 8.66
CA LEU A 13 -0.08 -5.38 7.68
C LEU A 13 -1.30 -4.47 7.85
N GLY A 14 -1.75 -4.24 9.08
CA GLY A 14 -2.89 -3.36 9.36
C GLY A 14 -2.64 -1.92 8.92
N VAL A 15 -1.46 -1.37 9.25
CA VAL A 15 -1.05 -0.02 8.80
C VAL A 15 -0.96 0.05 7.28
N LEU A 16 -0.38 -0.98 6.66
CA LEU A 16 -0.22 -1.09 5.23
C LEU A 16 -1.58 -1.02 4.50
N VAL A 17 -2.55 -1.82 4.94
CA VAL A 17 -3.92 -1.82 4.40
C VAL A 17 -4.61 -0.46 4.59
N LEU A 18 -4.42 0.19 5.74
CA LEU A 18 -5.02 1.50 6.00
C LEU A 18 -4.48 2.58 5.06
N THR A 19 -3.16 2.60 4.83
CA THR A 19 -2.53 3.50 3.85
C THR A 19 -3.07 3.25 2.44
N LEU A 20 -3.26 1.98 2.08
CA LEU A 20 -3.82 1.57 0.78
C LEU A 20 -5.26 2.06 0.59
N ALA A 21 -6.09 1.94 1.62
CA ALA A 21 -7.47 2.40 1.61
C ALA A 21 -7.52 3.93 1.43
N LEU A 22 -6.71 4.68 2.17
CA LEU A 22 -6.61 6.14 2.05
C LEU A 22 -6.11 6.57 0.67
N PHE A 23 -5.11 5.86 0.13
CA PHE A 23 -4.56 6.12 -1.19
C PHE A 23 -5.60 5.86 -2.29
N THR A 24 -6.29 4.73 -2.22
CA THR A 24 -7.35 4.34 -3.15
C THR A 24 -8.51 5.33 -3.13
N ILE A 25 -8.98 5.74 -1.93
CA ILE A 25 -10.04 6.75 -1.78
C ILE A 25 -9.59 8.10 -2.36
N ASN A 26 -8.36 8.55 -2.07
CA ASN A 26 -7.83 9.80 -2.61
C ASN A 26 -7.62 9.76 -4.13
N SER A 27 -7.26 8.60 -4.67
CA SER A 27 -7.13 8.38 -6.11
C SER A 27 -8.51 8.39 -6.81
N LEU A 28 -9.48 7.64 -6.28
CA LEU A 28 -10.86 7.60 -6.78
C LEU A 28 -11.54 8.98 -6.74
N LYS A 29 -11.41 9.70 -5.62
CA LYS A 29 -12.05 11.02 -5.44
C LYS A 29 -11.55 12.08 -6.44
N LYS A 30 -10.35 11.90 -6.99
CA LYS A 30 -9.74 12.82 -7.97
C LYS A 30 -9.76 12.28 -9.41
N THR A 31 -10.26 11.06 -9.65
CA THR A 31 -10.34 10.45 -10.99
C THR A 31 -11.24 11.22 -11.96
N SER A 32 -12.18 12.05 -11.49
CA SER A 32 -12.94 12.96 -12.38
C SER A 32 -12.15 14.18 -12.86
N ALA A 33 -10.95 14.44 -12.33
CA ALA A 33 -10.19 15.68 -12.54
C ALA A 33 -8.69 15.48 -12.81
N TYR A 34 -8.21 14.24 -12.99
CA TYR A 34 -6.78 13.99 -13.18
C TYR A 34 -6.32 14.23 -14.61
N THR A 35 -5.43 15.21 -14.77
CA THR A 35 -4.48 15.26 -15.88
C THR A 35 -3.46 14.12 -15.74
N SER A 36 -3.16 13.46 -16.86
CA SER A 36 -2.39 12.20 -16.99
C SER A 36 -1.22 12.01 -16.00
N ASP A 37 -0.40 13.04 -15.76
CA ASP A 37 0.81 12.94 -14.93
C ASP A 37 0.56 12.51 -13.48
N LYS A 38 -0.54 12.95 -12.86
CA LYS A 38 -0.81 12.58 -11.47
C LYS A 38 -1.29 11.13 -11.38
N TYR A 39 -2.01 10.64 -12.39
CA TYR A 39 -2.49 9.27 -12.41
C TYR A 39 -1.33 8.27 -12.50
N ASP A 40 -0.32 8.57 -13.32
CA ASP A 40 0.91 7.77 -13.41
C ASP A 40 1.66 7.71 -12.08
N HIS A 41 1.68 8.80 -11.32
CA HIS A 41 2.27 8.81 -9.98
C HIS A 41 1.51 7.94 -8.97
N TYR A 42 0.17 7.89 -9.08
CA TYR A 42 -0.63 6.98 -8.26
C TYR A 42 -0.42 5.50 -8.65
N LEU A 43 -0.29 5.22 -9.95
CA LEU A 43 0.07 3.87 -10.45
C LEU A 43 1.47 3.45 -9.95
N LEU A 44 2.45 4.34 -10.01
CA LEU A 44 3.80 4.07 -9.52
C LEU A 44 3.82 3.81 -8.00
N GLY A 45 3.01 4.56 -7.25
CA GLY A 45 2.80 4.32 -5.82
C GLY A 45 2.16 2.95 -5.53
N LEU A 46 1.20 2.53 -6.36
CA LEU A 46 0.58 1.21 -6.24
C LEU A 46 1.59 0.09 -6.55
N LEU A 47 2.39 0.24 -7.61
CA LEU A 47 3.42 -0.74 -8.01
C LEU A 47 4.52 -0.89 -6.95
N THR A 48 5.03 0.24 -6.42
CA THR A 48 6.03 0.21 -5.35
C THR A 48 5.48 -0.44 -4.08
N PHE A 49 4.20 -0.22 -3.80
CA PHE A 49 3.52 -0.87 -2.69
C PHE A 49 3.36 -2.38 -2.87
N GLU A 50 2.95 -2.83 -4.07
CA GLU A 50 2.87 -4.25 -4.42
C GLU A 50 4.23 -4.95 -4.25
N LEU A 51 5.32 -4.30 -4.65
CA LEU A 51 6.67 -4.80 -4.44
C LEU A 51 7.03 -4.95 -2.96
N VAL A 52 6.65 -3.99 -2.11
CA VAL A 52 6.89 -4.06 -0.66
C VAL A 52 6.08 -5.21 -0.03
N VAL A 53 4.82 -5.39 -0.43
CA VAL A 53 4.00 -6.52 0.02
C VAL A 53 4.64 -7.85 -0.41
N MET A 54 5.10 -7.96 -1.65
CA MET A 54 5.75 -9.16 -2.17
C MET A 54 7.03 -9.49 -1.39
N GLN A 55 7.85 -8.49 -1.06
CA GLN A 55 9.03 -8.68 -0.23
C GLN A 55 8.66 -9.20 1.17
N ILE A 56 7.66 -8.58 1.81
CA ILE A 56 7.17 -9.02 3.12
C ILE A 56 6.64 -10.46 3.07
N SER A 57 6.00 -10.85 1.95
CA SER A 57 5.48 -12.19 1.71
C SER A 57 6.57 -13.25 1.54
N LEU A 58 7.71 -12.86 0.95
CA LEU A 58 8.87 -13.74 0.72
C LEU A 58 9.69 -14.01 1.99
N PHE A 59 9.65 -13.08 2.95
CA PHE A 59 10.37 -13.20 4.22
C PHE A 59 9.53 -13.86 5.33
N LEU A 60 8.25 -14.12 5.09
CA LEU A 60 7.35 -14.87 5.97
C LEU A 60 7.38 -16.37 5.65
#